data_AF-A0A530ANX1-F1
#
_entry.id   AF-A0A530ANX1-F1
#
_cell.length_a   1.000
_cell.length_b   1.000
_cell.length_c   1.000
_cell.angle_alpha   90.00
_cell.angle_beta   90.00
_cell.angle_gamma   90.00
#
_symmetry.space_group_name_H-M   'P 1'
#
loop_
_entity.id
_entity.type
_entity.pdbx_description
1 polymer ?
#
loop_
_entity_poly.entity_id
_entity_poly.type
_entity_poly.pdbx_seq_one_letter_code
_entity_poly.pdbx_strand_id
1 'polypeptide(L)'
;MESEDRSKSGKSARSGIPDMDDMAALPDPLVEEEPSDIDLELGEYLESVEAKDPDGFLRNFARASAYDAVKWPKYDENAPDYASVATIEAPATFMLNAEVLDRLIALNYFAPEGDDDTIAIALRGATLADDLLDVESVDEATVMVTRPDHINFKCLIGFFFRKTRKLSLYTGSTVPCRKAIFGYVNGGMSCNVLPNGLYSYYVWRHKTIKPALRLAVSNASLADLEAGQSATVLRTKNDYVLGTKDIWDPSRPLDNVHCSYYLTYNPDLGSYFSSWGCLTIRGKKTGTDQWGKFQKVLSKIGQRSRLDLMLLTGKDAALAAAQLRDGQPAGSLVRLRVGSQGQAVLRLQQRLGLGASGYFGYATRARLTEFQRELTGQQGEAWADG
;
A
#
# COMPACT_ATOMS: atom_id res chain seq x y z
N MET A 1 -42.84 -9.08 61.45
CA MET A 1 -43.36 -7.76 61.10
C MET A 1 -43.15 -7.61 59.61
N GLU A 2 -44.13 -8.06 58.82
CA GLU A 2 -45.32 -7.26 58.44
C GLU A 2 -44.87 -6.05 57.62
N SER A 3 -45.46 -5.69 56.48
CA SER A 3 -46.61 -6.16 55.72
C SER A 3 -46.78 -5.17 54.56
N GLU A 4 -47.45 -5.61 53.49
CA GLU A 4 -48.32 -4.80 52.60
C GLU A 4 -47.66 -3.72 51.72
N ASP A 5 -47.70 -3.77 50.38
CA ASP A 5 -48.82 -3.96 49.43
C ASP A 5 -49.81 -2.77 49.35
N ARG A 6 -49.93 -2.21 48.13
CA ARG A 6 -51.06 -1.48 47.50
C ARG A 6 -50.52 -0.41 46.54
N SER A 7 -50.55 -0.57 45.21
CA SER A 7 -51.64 -0.79 44.24
C SER A 7 -52.25 0.50 43.68
N LYS A 8 -52.25 0.55 42.33
CA LYS A 8 -53.26 1.10 41.41
C LYS A 8 -53.32 2.62 41.18
N SER A 9 -53.17 3.01 39.91
CA SER A 9 -54.36 3.18 39.04
C SER A 9 -53.95 3.46 37.59
N GLY A 10 -54.52 2.69 36.66
CA GLY A 10 -54.43 2.96 35.23
C GLY A 10 -55.41 4.03 34.79
N LYS A 11 -55.10 4.68 33.66
CA LYS A 11 -56.04 5.30 32.71
C LYS A 11 -55.30 5.38 31.36
N SER A 12 -55.66 4.50 30.43
CA SER A 12 -56.63 4.75 29.35
C SER A 12 -55.99 5.48 28.16
N ALA A 13 -55.51 4.67 27.21
CA ALA A 13 -55.16 5.09 25.86
C ALA A 13 -56.40 5.66 25.15
N ARG A 14 -56.29 6.90 24.67
CA ARG A 14 -57.11 7.41 23.57
C ARG A 14 -56.18 7.74 22.41
N SER A 15 -56.54 7.15 21.28
CA SER A 15 -56.06 7.40 19.93
C SER A 15 -55.96 8.89 19.61
N GLY A 16 -54.76 9.33 19.24
CA GLY A 16 -54.52 10.56 18.50
C GLY A 16 -53.61 10.21 17.33
N ILE A 17 -54.17 10.21 16.14
CA ILE A 17 -53.44 10.20 14.86
C ILE A 17 -52.60 11.49 14.85
N PRO A 18 -51.26 11.42 14.69
CA PRO A 18 -50.48 12.63 14.51
C PRO A 18 -50.68 13.18 13.11
N ASP A 19 -50.90 14.49 13.06
CA ASP A 19 -51.03 15.33 11.88
C ASP A 19 -49.92 15.12 10.85
N MET A 20 -50.30 15.24 9.60
CA MET A 20 -49.50 15.01 8.39
C MET A 20 -48.56 16.18 8.02
N ASP A 21 -48.26 17.10 8.95
CA ASP A 21 -47.57 18.37 8.64
C ASP A 21 -46.24 18.60 9.36
N ASP A 22 -45.62 17.56 9.94
CA ASP A 22 -44.25 17.66 10.51
C ASP A 22 -43.25 16.81 9.68
N MET A 23 -43.17 17.10 8.38
CA MET A 23 -42.05 16.73 7.53
C MET A 23 -40.91 17.70 7.82
N ALA A 24 -40.01 17.29 8.72
CA ALA A 24 -38.70 17.92 8.86
C ALA A 24 -38.06 18.06 7.48
N ALA A 25 -37.73 19.29 7.10
CA ALA A 25 -37.11 19.65 5.84
C ALA A 25 -35.91 18.75 5.57
N LEU A 26 -35.95 18.05 4.44
CA LEU A 26 -34.81 17.36 3.86
C LEU A 26 -33.68 18.39 3.66
N PRO A 27 -32.42 18.06 3.97
CA PRO A 27 -31.30 18.95 3.64
C PRO A 27 -31.23 19.17 2.13
N ASP A 28 -31.05 20.43 1.76
CA ASP A 28 -30.92 20.93 0.40
C ASP A 28 -29.82 20.15 -0.36
N PRO A 29 -30.12 19.48 -1.49
CA PRO A 29 -29.09 18.90 -2.31
C PRO A 29 -28.52 20.03 -3.14
N LEU A 30 -27.31 20.47 -2.78
CA LEU A 30 -26.35 21.33 -3.50
C LEU A 30 -25.77 22.39 -2.55
N VAL A 31 -25.08 21.95 -1.50
CA VAL A 31 -23.97 22.75 -0.98
C VAL A 31 -22.78 22.37 -1.86
N GLU A 32 -22.44 23.24 -2.81
CA GLU A 32 -21.16 23.14 -3.52
C GLU A 32 -20.05 23.17 -2.46
N GLU A 33 -19.31 22.06 -2.31
CA GLU A 33 -18.12 22.05 -1.47
C GLU A 33 -17.15 23.11 -2.02
N GLU A 34 -16.73 24.05 -1.17
CA GLU A 34 -15.72 25.03 -1.58
C GLU A 34 -14.46 24.27 -2.04
N PRO A 35 -13.91 24.62 -3.22
CA PRO A 35 -12.73 23.94 -3.75
C PRO A 35 -11.61 24.03 -2.72
N SER A 36 -10.93 22.91 -2.48
CA SER A 36 -9.82 22.89 -1.53
C SER A 36 -8.69 23.80 -2.00
N ASP A 37 -7.83 24.27 -1.10
CA ASP A 37 -6.66 25.09 -1.47
C ASP A 37 -5.78 24.40 -2.55
N ILE A 38 -5.82 23.07 -2.61
CA ILE A 38 -5.14 22.26 -3.62
C ILE A 38 -5.82 22.37 -5.00
N ASP A 39 -7.15 22.44 -5.03
CA ASP A 39 -7.93 22.64 -6.26
C ASP A 39 -7.74 24.05 -6.83
N LEU A 40 -7.59 25.04 -5.94
CA LEU A 40 -7.27 26.43 -6.31
C LEU A 40 -5.84 26.56 -6.86
N GLU A 41 -4.84 25.94 -6.22
CA GLU A 41 -3.46 25.92 -6.72
C GLU A 41 -3.33 25.16 -8.06
N LEU A 42 -4.12 24.10 -8.25
CA LEU A 42 -4.19 23.38 -9.52
C LEU A 42 -4.84 24.24 -10.61
N GLY A 43 -5.92 24.97 -10.28
CA GLY A 43 -6.57 25.92 -11.17
C GLY A 43 -5.64 27.02 -11.66
N GLU A 44 -4.99 27.73 -10.73
CA GLU A 44 -4.04 28.81 -11.07
C GLU A 44 -2.82 28.30 -11.86
N TYR A 45 -2.32 27.10 -11.54
CA TYR A 45 -1.25 26.47 -12.31
C TYR A 45 -1.70 26.13 -13.73
N LEU A 46 -2.89 25.54 -13.91
CA LEU A 46 -3.44 25.17 -15.21
C LEU A 46 -3.68 26.40 -16.09
N GLU A 47 -4.26 27.47 -15.54
CA GLU A 47 -4.47 28.74 -16.25
C GLU A 47 -3.14 29.36 -16.71
N SER A 48 -2.10 29.32 -15.86
CA SER A 48 -0.79 29.87 -16.18
C SER A 48 -0.03 29.10 -17.28
N VAL A 49 -0.33 27.81 -17.43
CA VAL A 49 0.29 26.92 -18.44
C VAL A 49 -0.48 26.98 -19.76
N GLU A 50 -1.81 27.02 -19.71
CA GLU A 50 -2.68 27.23 -20.88
C GLU A 50 -2.34 28.52 -21.61
N ALA A 51 -2.12 29.62 -20.87
CA ALA A 51 -1.77 30.92 -21.45
C ALA A 51 -0.40 30.96 -22.14
N LYS A 52 0.52 30.03 -21.82
CA LYS A 52 1.91 30.03 -22.32
C LYS A 52 2.15 29.05 -23.49
N ASP A 53 1.41 27.95 -23.54
CA ASP A 53 1.47 26.96 -24.63
C ASP A 53 0.11 26.26 -24.78
N PRO A 54 -0.86 26.87 -25.49
CA PRO A 54 -2.23 26.34 -25.59
C PRO A 54 -2.27 24.97 -26.28
N ASP A 55 -1.42 24.74 -27.29
CA ASP A 55 -1.36 23.46 -28.01
C ASP A 55 -0.68 22.38 -27.15
N GLY A 56 0.33 22.75 -26.36
CA GLY A 56 0.91 21.87 -25.34
C GLY A 56 -0.06 21.56 -24.22
N PHE A 57 -0.83 22.55 -23.77
CA PHE A 57 -1.88 22.41 -22.77
C PHE A 57 -2.98 21.47 -23.23
N LEU A 58 -3.56 21.67 -24.43
CA LEU A 58 -4.58 20.78 -24.99
C LEU A 58 -4.08 19.34 -25.15
N ARG A 59 -2.82 19.15 -25.59
CA ARG A 59 -2.20 17.83 -25.68
C ARG A 59 -1.99 17.18 -24.31
N ASN A 60 -1.56 17.95 -23.32
CA ASN A 60 -1.37 17.47 -21.94
C ASN A 60 -2.70 17.19 -21.26
N PHE A 61 -3.73 18.00 -21.51
CA PHE A 61 -5.08 17.84 -21.01
C PHE A 61 -5.74 16.60 -21.61
N ALA A 62 -5.65 16.41 -22.93
CA ALA A 62 -6.12 15.19 -23.60
C ALA A 62 -5.38 13.92 -23.14
N ARG A 63 -4.10 14.03 -22.76
CA ARG A 63 -3.35 12.92 -22.16
C ARG A 63 -3.74 12.66 -20.71
N ALA A 64 -3.94 13.70 -19.91
CA ALA A 64 -4.37 13.59 -18.54
C ALA A 64 -5.76 12.95 -18.45
N SER A 65 -6.69 13.33 -19.34
CA SER A 65 -8.02 12.73 -19.43
C SER A 65 -8.00 11.27 -19.87
N ALA A 66 -7.04 10.87 -20.72
CA ALA A 66 -6.85 9.46 -21.08
C ALA A 66 -6.49 8.57 -19.88
N TYR A 67 -5.87 9.15 -18.85
CA TYR A 67 -5.49 8.42 -17.63
C TYR A 67 -6.63 8.31 -16.61
N ASP A 68 -7.75 9.00 -16.78
CA ASP A 68 -8.83 9.01 -15.78
C ASP A 68 -9.51 7.64 -15.58
N ALA A 69 -9.42 6.76 -16.58
CA ALA A 69 -9.88 5.38 -16.48
C ALA A 69 -9.03 4.53 -15.50
N VAL A 70 -7.79 4.93 -15.22
CA VAL A 70 -6.91 4.20 -14.29
C VAL A 70 -7.31 4.47 -12.85
N LYS A 71 -7.80 3.43 -12.17
CA LYS A 71 -8.32 3.52 -10.80
C LYS A 71 -7.78 2.39 -9.93
N TRP A 72 -7.68 2.67 -8.63
CA TRP A 72 -7.55 1.61 -7.64
C TRP A 72 -8.89 0.87 -7.50
N PRO A 73 -8.91 -0.43 -7.15
CA PRO A 73 -10.17 -1.14 -6.90
C PRO A 73 -11.07 -0.40 -5.90
N LYS A 74 -12.34 -0.24 -6.29
CA LYS A 74 -13.34 0.48 -5.49
C LYS A 74 -13.58 -0.17 -4.12
N TYR A 75 -13.57 -1.50 -4.08
CA TYR A 75 -13.86 -2.29 -2.88
C TYR A 75 -12.64 -3.12 -2.46
N ASP A 76 -12.43 -3.25 -1.15
CA ASP A 76 -11.28 -3.97 -0.58
C ASP A 76 -11.24 -5.44 -0.98
N GLU A 77 -12.39 -6.09 -1.13
CA GLU A 77 -12.53 -7.47 -1.61
C GLU A 77 -11.96 -7.69 -3.02
N ASN A 78 -11.87 -6.61 -3.81
CA ASN A 78 -11.32 -6.63 -5.16
C ASN A 78 -9.86 -6.17 -5.22
N ALA A 79 -9.30 -5.64 -4.12
CA ALA A 79 -7.88 -5.29 -4.03
C ALA A 79 -7.10 -6.44 -3.37
N PRO A 80 -6.14 -7.08 -4.06
CA PRO A 80 -5.48 -8.30 -3.55
C PRO A 80 -4.92 -8.23 -2.14
N ASP A 81 -4.36 -7.07 -1.81
CA ASP A 81 -3.69 -6.84 -0.54
C ASP A 81 -4.64 -6.46 0.60
N TYR A 82 -5.91 -6.16 0.28
CA TYR A 82 -6.96 -5.81 1.23
C TYR A 82 -8.04 -6.90 1.36
N ALA A 83 -8.18 -7.77 0.35
CA ALA A 83 -9.27 -8.73 0.26
C ALA A 83 -9.42 -9.61 1.51
N SER A 84 -8.30 -10.01 2.12
CA SER A 84 -8.30 -10.86 3.32
C SER A 84 -8.79 -10.15 4.60
N VAL A 85 -8.94 -8.83 4.57
CA VAL A 85 -9.42 -7.99 5.68
C VAL A 85 -10.54 -7.06 5.24
N ALA A 86 -11.18 -7.34 4.09
CA ALA A 86 -12.20 -6.47 3.51
C ALA A 86 -13.40 -6.26 4.46
N THR A 87 -13.78 -7.30 5.19
CA THR A 87 -14.92 -7.31 6.12
C THR A 87 -14.59 -6.84 7.53
N ILE A 88 -13.32 -6.50 7.80
CA ILE A 88 -12.88 -6.05 9.12
C ILE A 88 -12.72 -4.54 9.07
N GLU A 89 -13.47 -3.84 9.91
CA GLU A 89 -13.34 -2.39 10.08
C GLU A 89 -12.04 -2.08 10.83
N ALA A 90 -11.28 -1.12 10.32
CA ALA A 90 -10.04 -0.65 10.92
C ALA A 90 -10.24 0.78 11.40
N PRO A 91 -9.59 1.21 12.50
CA PRO A 91 -9.64 2.61 12.89
C PRO A 91 -9.04 3.48 11.77
N ALA A 92 -9.67 4.62 11.49
CA ALA A 92 -9.21 5.56 10.46
C ALA A 92 -7.83 6.14 10.79
N THR A 93 -7.53 6.29 12.08
CA THR A 93 -6.24 6.78 12.60
C THR A 93 -5.75 5.86 13.70
N PHE A 94 -4.45 5.62 13.77
CA PHE A 94 -3.82 4.81 14.80
C PHE A 94 -2.40 5.30 15.10
N MET A 95 -1.89 4.90 16.27
CA MET A 95 -0.49 5.14 16.63
C MET A 95 0.37 3.99 16.11
N LEU A 96 1.33 4.28 15.24
CA LEU A 96 2.34 3.33 14.80
C LEU A 96 3.57 3.44 15.69
N ASN A 97 3.93 2.35 16.36
CA ASN A 97 5.11 2.25 17.21
C ASN A 97 5.77 0.87 17.05
N ALA A 98 6.82 0.63 17.83
CA ALA A 98 7.58 -0.61 17.77
C ALA A 98 6.73 -1.86 18.08
N GLU A 99 5.80 -1.79 19.02
CA GLU A 99 4.94 -2.90 19.42
C GLU A 99 4.00 -3.31 18.28
N VAL A 100 3.47 -2.33 17.54
CA VAL A 100 2.65 -2.59 16.34
C VAL A 100 3.48 -3.28 15.26
N LEU A 101 4.71 -2.83 15.03
CA LEU A 101 5.60 -3.44 14.03
C LEU A 101 6.00 -4.87 14.41
N ASP A 102 6.33 -5.12 15.67
CA ASP A 102 6.60 -6.46 16.20
C ASP A 102 5.37 -7.37 16.05
N ARG A 103 4.17 -6.84 16.31
CA ARG A 103 2.91 -7.56 16.10
C ARG A 103 2.68 -7.90 14.64
N LEU A 104 2.97 -7.00 13.71
CA LEU A 104 2.86 -7.27 12.26
C LEU A 104 3.85 -8.36 11.81
N ILE A 105 5.08 -8.33 12.32
CA ILE A 105 6.08 -9.38 12.07
C ILE A 105 5.55 -10.74 12.54
N ALA A 106 5.02 -10.79 13.77
CA ALA A 106 4.47 -12.01 14.35
C ALA A 106 3.23 -12.54 13.60
N LEU A 107 2.28 -11.67 13.26
CA LEU A 107 1.04 -12.01 12.53
C LEU A 107 1.31 -12.62 11.15
N ASN A 108 2.45 -12.29 10.55
CA ASN A 108 2.81 -12.78 9.22
C ASN A 108 3.90 -13.86 9.24
N TYR A 109 4.31 -14.32 10.43
CA TYR A 109 5.44 -15.25 10.61
C TYR A 109 6.70 -14.81 9.86
N PHE A 110 6.96 -13.52 9.87
CA PHE A 110 8.17 -12.96 9.26
C PHE A 110 9.36 -13.12 10.20
N ALA A 111 10.56 -13.21 9.62
CA ALA A 111 11.81 -13.04 10.34
C ALA A 111 12.70 -12.09 9.53
N PRO A 112 12.41 -10.79 9.59
CA PRO A 112 13.12 -9.83 8.78
C PRO A 112 14.56 -9.66 9.28
N GLU A 113 15.48 -9.61 8.34
CA GLU A 113 16.90 -9.37 8.57
C GLU A 113 17.30 -8.01 8.00
N GLY A 114 18.28 -7.39 8.62
CA GLY A 114 18.97 -6.26 8.04
C GLY A 114 20.14 -5.81 8.88
N ASP A 115 21.06 -5.10 8.23
CA ASP A 115 22.27 -4.59 8.86
C ASP A 115 21.92 -3.66 10.02
N ASP A 116 22.73 -3.76 11.09
CA ASP A 116 22.51 -3.06 12.37
C ASP A 116 21.12 -3.31 12.99
N ASP A 117 20.47 -4.43 12.65
CA ASP A 117 19.13 -4.77 13.10
C ASP A 117 18.05 -3.75 12.65
N THR A 118 18.33 -3.06 11.54
CA THR A 118 17.39 -2.15 10.87
C THR A 118 16.64 -2.92 9.79
N ILE A 119 15.34 -2.70 9.67
CA ILE A 119 14.53 -3.22 8.56
C ILE A 119 13.84 -2.07 7.84
N ALA A 120 13.58 -2.24 6.55
CA ALA A 120 12.74 -1.30 5.80
C ALA A 120 11.26 -1.67 5.96
N ILE A 121 10.40 -0.66 6.00
CA ILE A 121 8.95 -0.84 6.09
C ILE A 121 8.26 -0.03 5.00
N ALA A 122 7.17 -0.57 4.47
CA ALA A 122 6.29 0.11 3.55
C ALA A 122 4.83 -0.20 3.89
N LEU A 123 4.04 0.84 4.12
CA LEU A 123 2.61 0.76 4.41
C LEU A 123 1.84 1.34 3.23
N ARG A 124 1.25 0.47 2.41
CA ARG A 124 0.37 0.85 1.31
C ARG A 124 -0.97 1.35 1.86
N GLY A 125 -1.45 2.51 1.41
CA GLY A 125 -2.72 3.06 1.91
C GLY A 125 -2.58 3.63 3.32
N ALA A 126 -1.49 4.38 3.55
CA ALA A 126 -1.21 5.04 4.81
C ALA A 126 -0.58 6.41 4.55
N THR A 127 -0.91 7.40 5.37
CA THR A 127 -0.25 8.71 5.42
C THR A 127 0.02 9.09 6.87
N LEU A 128 0.97 9.99 7.12
CA LEU A 128 1.08 10.61 8.43
C LEU A 128 -0.11 11.53 8.66
N ALA A 129 -0.50 11.73 9.91
CA ALA A 129 -1.48 12.74 10.29
C ALA A 129 -0.89 14.16 10.14
N ASP A 130 -1.76 15.17 10.25
CA ASP A 130 -1.41 16.60 10.24
C ASP A 130 -0.60 17.05 9.01
N ASP A 131 -0.86 16.38 7.87
CA ASP A 131 -0.18 16.61 6.58
C ASP A 131 1.35 16.54 6.64
N LEU A 132 1.89 15.85 7.65
CA LEU A 132 3.33 15.62 7.76
C LEU A 132 3.82 14.79 6.57
N LEU A 133 4.94 15.23 6.00
CA LEU A 133 5.57 14.53 4.87
C LEU A 133 6.61 13.49 5.31
N ASP A 134 7.10 13.61 6.54
CA ASP A 134 8.03 12.68 7.14
C ASP A 134 8.13 12.85 8.67
N VAL A 135 8.62 11.81 9.33
CA VAL A 135 9.10 11.83 10.72
C VAL A 135 10.41 11.05 10.79
N GLU A 136 11.35 11.47 11.63
CA GLU A 136 12.68 10.85 11.72
C GLU A 136 13.02 10.45 13.15
N SER A 137 13.35 9.16 13.36
CA SER A 137 13.87 8.63 14.63
C SER A 137 12.94 8.89 15.83
N VAL A 138 11.63 8.74 15.63
CA VAL A 138 10.57 8.90 16.64
C VAL A 138 10.22 7.57 17.28
N ASP A 139 9.69 7.59 18.50
CA ASP A 139 9.23 6.38 19.20
C ASP A 139 7.85 5.92 18.67
N GLU A 140 7.04 6.88 18.22
CA GLU A 140 5.72 6.64 17.66
C GLU A 140 5.36 7.72 16.63
N ALA A 141 4.41 7.40 15.75
CA ALA A 141 3.86 8.33 14.76
C ALA A 141 2.35 8.09 14.58
N THR A 142 1.58 9.17 14.54
CA THR A 142 0.15 9.11 14.21
C THR A 142 -0.02 8.88 12.70
N VAL A 143 -0.68 7.80 12.34
CA VAL A 143 -0.88 7.36 10.95
C VAL A 143 -2.36 7.29 10.63
N MET A 144 -2.74 7.80 9.46
CA MET A 144 -4.09 7.68 8.90
C MET A 144 -4.12 6.56 7.86
N VAL A 145 -5.15 5.71 7.94
CA VAL A 145 -5.48 4.74 6.91
C VAL A 145 -6.13 5.48 5.75
N THR A 146 -5.65 5.24 4.53
CA THR A 146 -6.20 5.87 3.33
C THR A 146 -6.29 4.85 2.19
N ARG A 147 -7.11 5.12 1.19
CA ARG A 147 -7.16 4.27 -0.01
C ARG A 147 -5.98 4.64 -0.92
N PRO A 148 -5.16 3.67 -1.35
CA PRO A 148 -4.17 3.92 -2.38
C PRO A 148 -4.83 4.44 -3.65
N ASP A 149 -4.12 5.26 -4.39
CA ASP A 149 -4.49 5.64 -5.75
C ASP A 149 -3.21 5.69 -6.61
N HIS A 150 -3.39 5.85 -7.92
CA HIS A 150 -2.28 5.89 -8.89
C HIS A 150 -1.78 7.33 -9.15
N ILE A 151 -2.13 8.28 -8.28
CA ILE A 151 -1.97 9.73 -8.48
C ILE A 151 -1.10 10.32 -7.38
N ASN A 152 -1.56 10.18 -6.14
CA ASN A 152 -1.09 10.81 -4.92
C ASN A 152 -0.18 9.87 -4.11
N PHE A 153 0.64 10.48 -3.26
CA PHE A 153 1.43 9.72 -2.28
C PHE A 153 0.54 9.26 -1.11
N LYS A 154 -0.09 8.10 -1.29
CA LYS A 154 -0.98 7.47 -0.30
C LYS A 154 -0.32 6.28 0.39
N CYS A 155 1.01 6.29 0.51
CA CYS A 155 1.78 5.26 1.20
C CYS A 155 2.87 5.88 2.08
N LEU A 156 3.29 5.14 3.10
CA LEU A 156 4.48 5.44 3.88
C LEU A 156 5.57 4.42 3.58
N ILE A 157 6.81 4.88 3.44
CA ILE A 157 7.99 4.03 3.29
C ILE A 157 9.05 4.54 4.27
N GLY A 158 9.76 3.65 4.93
CA GLY A 158 10.64 4.06 6.02
C GLY A 158 11.47 2.93 6.59
N PHE A 159 11.92 3.14 7.83
CA PHE A 159 12.77 2.22 8.55
C PHE A 159 12.26 1.99 9.96
N PHE A 160 12.43 0.77 10.44
CA PHE A 160 12.30 0.41 11.84
C PHE A 160 13.67 0.02 12.38
N PHE A 161 14.18 0.81 13.32
CA PHE A 161 15.46 0.61 13.98
C PHE A 161 15.24 -0.23 15.24
N ARG A 162 15.26 -1.57 15.13
CA ARG A 162 14.81 -2.45 16.21
C ARG A 162 15.61 -2.32 17.50
N LYS A 163 16.91 -2.06 17.41
CA LYS A 163 17.79 -1.80 18.57
C LYS A 163 17.34 -0.63 19.42
N THR A 164 16.91 0.47 18.79
CA THR A 164 16.48 1.68 19.48
C THR A 164 14.97 1.78 19.63
N ARG A 165 14.22 0.84 19.02
CA ARG A 165 12.75 0.83 18.92
C ARG A 165 12.16 2.09 18.28
N LYS A 166 12.95 2.77 17.44
CA LYS A 166 12.53 4.00 16.76
C LYS A 166 12.16 3.74 15.31
N LEU A 167 11.35 4.62 14.75
CA LEU A 167 10.97 4.62 13.34
C LEU A 167 11.29 5.94 12.64
N SER A 168 11.57 5.85 11.35
CA SER A 168 11.53 6.98 10.42
C SER A 168 10.59 6.63 9.28
N LEU A 169 9.67 7.53 8.92
CA LEU A 169 8.66 7.33 7.89
C LEU A 169 8.69 8.50 6.92
N TYR A 170 8.51 8.20 5.64
CA TYR A 170 8.55 9.17 4.56
C TYR A 170 7.36 8.95 3.62
N THR A 171 6.73 10.05 3.20
CA THR A 171 5.66 10.04 2.21
C THR A 171 6.14 9.45 0.89
N GLY A 172 5.37 8.51 0.36
CA GLY A 172 5.74 7.75 -0.83
C GLY A 172 4.56 7.04 -1.49
N SER A 173 4.88 6.20 -2.48
CA SER A 173 3.93 5.38 -3.21
C SER A 173 4.50 3.98 -3.43
N THR A 174 3.65 2.96 -3.26
CA THR A 174 3.98 1.55 -3.47
C THR A 174 3.22 0.93 -4.63
N VAL A 175 2.64 1.79 -5.48
CA VAL A 175 1.84 1.42 -6.66
C VAL A 175 2.39 2.13 -7.89
N PRO A 176 2.17 1.61 -9.10
CA PRO A 176 2.59 2.27 -10.33
C PRO A 176 1.77 3.53 -10.58
N CYS A 177 2.32 4.47 -11.35
CA CYS A 177 1.60 5.67 -11.76
C CYS A 177 0.58 5.37 -12.87
N ARG A 178 -0.38 6.29 -13.08
CA ARG A 178 -1.43 6.10 -14.09
C ARG A 178 -0.88 5.83 -15.48
N LYS A 179 0.13 6.59 -15.92
CA LYS A 179 0.79 6.34 -17.23
C LYS A 179 1.30 4.92 -17.39
N ALA A 180 1.87 4.33 -16.33
CA ALA A 180 2.45 3.00 -16.42
C ALA A 180 1.36 1.94 -16.65
N ILE A 181 0.25 2.01 -15.89
CA ILE A 181 -0.90 1.11 -16.06
C ILE A 181 -1.53 1.30 -17.43
N PHE A 182 -1.87 2.55 -17.77
CA PHE A 182 -2.48 2.86 -19.05
C PHE A 182 -1.60 2.37 -20.21
N GLY A 183 -0.29 2.64 -20.14
CA GLY A 183 0.67 2.20 -21.13
C GLY A 183 0.70 0.68 -21.26
N TYR A 184 0.79 -0.06 -20.16
CA TYR A 184 0.91 -1.52 -20.20
C TYR A 184 -0.34 -2.20 -20.79
N VAL A 185 -1.54 -1.75 -20.39
CA VAL A 185 -2.81 -2.24 -20.94
C VAL A 185 -2.89 -2.01 -22.45
N ASN A 186 -2.32 -0.92 -22.94
CA ASN A 186 -2.27 -0.57 -24.36
C ASN A 186 -0.99 -1.08 -25.08
N GLY A 187 -0.37 -2.15 -24.60
CA GLY A 187 0.76 -2.82 -25.26
C GLY A 187 2.13 -2.14 -25.07
N GLY A 188 2.22 -1.19 -24.14
CA GLY A 188 3.46 -0.53 -23.75
C GLY A 188 4.30 -1.33 -22.75
N MET A 189 5.25 -0.64 -22.11
CA MET A 189 6.18 -1.24 -21.15
C MET A 189 5.45 -1.89 -19.97
N SER A 190 5.89 -3.09 -19.61
CA SER A 190 5.42 -3.84 -18.43
C SER A 190 5.40 -2.99 -17.16
N CYS A 191 4.24 -2.98 -16.50
CA CYS A 191 4.10 -2.43 -15.15
C CYS A 191 3.49 -3.46 -14.21
N ASN A 192 3.69 -3.29 -12.90
CA ASN A 192 3.14 -4.19 -11.89
C ASN A 192 2.95 -3.52 -10.54
N VAL A 193 2.30 -4.26 -9.63
CA VAL A 193 2.31 -4.03 -8.19
C VAL A 193 3.01 -5.21 -7.52
N LEU A 194 3.98 -4.90 -6.65
CA LEU A 194 4.54 -5.89 -5.74
C LEU A 194 3.52 -6.20 -4.63
N PRO A 195 3.10 -7.46 -4.44
CA PRO A 195 2.11 -7.81 -3.42
C PRO A 195 2.66 -7.64 -2.00
N ASN A 196 1.79 -7.62 -1.00
CA ASN A 196 2.23 -7.57 0.39
C ASN A 196 3.07 -8.80 0.77
N GLY A 197 4.13 -8.57 1.54
CA GLY A 197 5.10 -9.59 1.90
C GLY A 197 6.35 -9.00 2.53
N LEU A 198 7.29 -9.88 2.85
CA LEU A 198 8.64 -9.54 3.24
C LEU A 198 9.59 -9.90 2.10
N TYR A 199 10.38 -8.93 1.65
CA TYR A 199 11.25 -9.06 0.48
C TYR A 199 12.68 -8.67 0.83
N SER A 200 13.66 -9.40 0.30
CA SER A 200 15.06 -9.05 0.50
C SER A 200 15.46 -7.89 -0.40
N TYR A 201 15.86 -6.79 0.24
CA TYR A 201 16.47 -5.66 -0.44
C TYR A 201 17.91 -5.46 0.04
N TYR A 202 18.66 -4.75 -0.79
CA TYR A 202 20.03 -4.39 -0.51
C TYR A 202 20.26 -2.91 -0.80
N VAL A 203 21.09 -2.25 0.02
CA VAL A 203 21.54 -0.88 -0.27
C VAL A 203 22.46 -0.90 -1.48
N TRP A 204 21.97 -0.42 -2.62
CA TRP A 204 22.73 -0.42 -3.86
C TRP A 204 22.37 0.79 -4.71
N ARG A 205 21.99 0.56 -5.98
CA ARG A 205 21.60 1.58 -6.93
C ARG A 205 20.31 1.20 -7.67
N HIS A 206 19.61 2.22 -8.13
CA HIS A 206 18.61 2.11 -9.18
C HIS A 206 19.04 2.97 -10.36
N LYS A 207 19.54 2.35 -11.44
CA LYS A 207 20.17 3.05 -12.57
C LYS A 207 21.30 3.98 -12.08
N THR A 208 21.06 5.29 -12.11
CA THR A 208 22.00 6.34 -11.70
C THR A 208 21.71 6.91 -10.31
N ILE A 209 20.70 6.40 -9.60
CA ILE A 209 20.38 6.77 -8.22
C ILE A 209 21.17 5.88 -7.27
N LYS A 210 21.92 6.50 -6.35
CA LYS A 210 22.71 5.80 -5.33
C LYS A 210 22.89 6.71 -4.09
N PRO A 211 22.71 6.21 -2.86
CA PRO A 211 22.16 4.89 -2.53
C PRO A 211 20.67 4.79 -2.86
N ALA A 212 20.21 3.56 -3.14
CA ALA A 212 18.82 3.17 -3.30
C ALA A 212 18.62 1.75 -2.74
N LEU A 213 17.39 1.26 -2.59
CA LEU A 213 17.17 -0.16 -2.26
C LEU A 213 16.93 -0.97 -3.52
N ARG A 214 17.68 -2.06 -3.67
CA ARG A 214 17.59 -3.00 -4.79
C ARG A 214 16.92 -4.30 -4.34
N LEU A 215 15.86 -4.71 -5.02
CA LEU A 215 15.22 -6.00 -4.80
C LEU A 215 16.13 -7.12 -5.31
N ALA A 216 16.65 -7.96 -4.43
CA ALA A 216 17.63 -8.99 -4.77
C ALA A 216 17.56 -10.18 -3.80
N VAL A 217 18.08 -11.33 -4.23
CA VAL A 217 17.99 -12.57 -3.45
C VAL A 217 18.77 -12.46 -2.14
N SER A 218 18.36 -13.22 -1.13
CA SER A 218 19.15 -13.38 0.09
C SER A 218 20.58 -13.84 -0.23
N ASN A 219 21.57 -13.25 0.45
CA ASN A 219 23.00 -13.46 0.23
C ASN A 219 23.51 -13.03 -1.16
N ALA A 220 22.95 -11.94 -1.70
CA ALA A 220 23.27 -11.44 -3.03
C ALA A 220 24.77 -11.11 -3.23
N SER A 221 25.37 -11.72 -4.26
CA SER A 221 26.60 -11.22 -4.87
C SER A 221 26.33 -9.99 -5.75
N LEU A 222 27.38 -9.36 -6.30
CA LEU A 222 27.20 -8.25 -7.26
C LEU A 222 26.39 -8.69 -8.49
N ALA A 223 26.60 -9.92 -8.98
CA ALA A 223 25.84 -10.44 -10.12
C ALA A 223 24.36 -10.60 -9.77
N ASP A 224 24.06 -11.09 -8.56
CA ASP A 224 22.69 -11.26 -8.08
C ASP A 224 21.98 -9.91 -7.85
N LEU A 225 22.70 -8.90 -7.35
CA LEU A 225 22.17 -7.54 -7.20
C LEU A 225 21.74 -6.96 -8.55
N GLU A 226 22.52 -7.18 -9.61
CA GLU A 226 22.17 -6.70 -10.96
C GLU A 226 21.05 -7.55 -11.57
N ALA A 227 21.03 -8.87 -11.37
CA ALA A 227 20.00 -9.76 -11.88
C ALA A 227 18.63 -9.62 -11.15
N GLY A 228 18.64 -9.23 -9.87
CA GLY A 228 17.46 -9.08 -9.03
C GLY A 228 16.84 -10.40 -8.56
N GLN A 229 15.82 -10.30 -7.71
CA GLN A 229 15.08 -11.45 -7.17
C GLN A 229 13.83 -11.78 -8.00
N SER A 230 13.50 -13.08 -8.05
CA SER A 230 12.21 -13.55 -8.54
C SER A 230 11.07 -13.27 -7.56
N ALA A 231 9.96 -12.72 -8.06
CA ALA A 231 8.74 -12.44 -7.31
C ALA A 231 7.52 -12.71 -8.20
N THR A 232 6.40 -13.09 -7.59
CA THR A 232 5.11 -13.13 -8.28
C THR A 232 4.43 -11.78 -8.09
N VAL A 233 4.32 -11.00 -9.16
CA VAL A 233 3.75 -9.65 -9.14
C VAL A 233 2.37 -9.60 -9.76
N LEU A 234 1.59 -8.56 -9.43
CA LEU A 234 0.28 -8.35 -10.02
C LEU A 234 0.37 -7.42 -11.24
N ARG A 235 -0.29 -7.80 -12.34
CA ARG A 235 -0.38 -7.01 -13.58
C ARG A 235 -1.79 -7.08 -14.17
N THR A 236 -2.26 -5.99 -14.78
CA THR A 236 -3.53 -5.97 -15.53
C THR A 236 -3.25 -5.79 -17.02
N LYS A 237 -3.98 -6.53 -17.87
CA LYS A 237 -4.03 -6.34 -19.34
C LYS A 237 -5.46 -6.21 -19.87
N ASN A 238 -6.44 -6.53 -19.03
CA ASN A 238 -7.86 -6.61 -19.32
C ASN A 238 -8.58 -5.29 -19.08
N ASP A 239 -8.14 -4.51 -18.10
CA ASP A 239 -8.72 -3.23 -17.75
C ASP A 239 -7.67 -2.29 -17.13
N TYR A 240 -8.10 -1.15 -16.63
CA TYR A 240 -7.22 -0.15 -15.99
C TYR A 240 -7.24 -0.22 -14.46
N VAL A 241 -7.63 -1.36 -13.87
CA VAL A 241 -7.79 -1.55 -12.43
C VAL A 241 -7.05 -2.80 -11.97
N LEU A 242 -6.07 -2.62 -11.08
CA LEU A 242 -5.28 -3.74 -10.55
C LEU A 242 -6.03 -4.52 -9.46
N GLY A 243 -6.71 -5.60 -9.83
CA GLY A 243 -7.64 -6.37 -8.99
C GLY A 243 -7.24 -7.82 -8.69
N THR A 244 -8.08 -8.52 -7.93
CA THR A 244 -7.87 -9.93 -7.52
C THR A 244 -7.89 -10.95 -8.66
N LYS A 245 -8.55 -10.60 -9.77
CA LYS A 245 -8.71 -11.47 -10.94
C LYS A 245 -7.63 -11.28 -12.00
N ASP A 246 -6.71 -10.37 -11.76
CA ASP A 246 -5.66 -10.02 -12.70
C ASP A 246 -4.54 -11.06 -12.76
N ILE A 247 -3.54 -10.76 -13.58
CA ILE A 247 -2.41 -11.63 -13.85
C ILE A 247 -1.44 -11.60 -12.67
N TRP A 248 -1.24 -12.77 -12.08
CA TRP A 248 -0.19 -13.01 -11.09
C TRP A 248 1.03 -13.58 -11.81
N ASP A 249 1.96 -12.71 -12.18
CA ASP A 249 3.11 -12.98 -13.04
C ASP A 249 4.37 -13.34 -12.22
N PRO A 250 4.85 -14.60 -12.25
CA PRO A 250 6.15 -14.98 -11.70
C PRO A 250 7.28 -14.44 -12.59
N SER A 251 7.94 -13.36 -12.15
CA SER A 251 8.97 -12.67 -12.94
C SER A 251 10.12 -12.18 -12.07
N ARG A 252 11.03 -11.38 -12.66
CA ARG A 252 12.06 -10.62 -11.95
C ARG A 252 11.78 -9.12 -12.16
N PRO A 253 10.89 -8.52 -11.35
CA PRO A 253 10.30 -7.23 -11.68
C PRO A 253 11.27 -6.05 -11.53
N LEU A 254 12.37 -6.23 -10.78
CA LEU A 254 13.31 -5.15 -10.43
C LEU A 254 12.62 -3.95 -9.76
N ASP A 255 11.60 -4.23 -8.94
CA ASP A 255 10.86 -3.23 -8.15
C ASP A 255 11.75 -2.66 -7.04
N ASN A 256 12.54 -1.65 -7.37
CA ASN A 256 13.49 -1.01 -6.46
C ASN A 256 12.81 0.07 -5.62
N VAL A 257 13.44 0.54 -4.54
CA VAL A 257 13.01 1.75 -3.82
C VAL A 257 13.89 2.93 -4.23
N HIS A 258 13.29 3.98 -4.79
CA HIS A 258 14.00 5.18 -5.23
C HIS A 258 13.17 6.47 -5.09
N CYS A 259 13.73 7.62 -5.45
CA CYS A 259 12.99 8.89 -5.45
C CYS A 259 11.86 8.89 -6.48
N SER A 260 10.76 9.59 -6.19
CA SER A 260 9.66 9.82 -7.14
C SER A 260 10.06 10.66 -8.36
N TYR A 261 11.21 11.36 -8.28
CA TYR A 261 11.72 12.38 -9.20
C TYR A 261 10.98 13.72 -9.16
N TYR A 262 9.79 13.76 -8.56
CA TYR A 262 8.89 14.91 -8.60
C TYR A 262 8.40 15.26 -7.18
N LEU A 263 8.23 16.57 -6.95
CA LEU A 263 7.62 17.11 -5.72
C LEU A 263 6.20 17.62 -5.96
N THR A 264 5.85 17.84 -7.23
CA THR A 264 4.60 18.40 -7.72
C THR A 264 3.99 17.44 -8.74
N TYR A 265 2.72 17.66 -9.07
CA TYR A 265 2.00 16.87 -10.05
C TYR A 265 2.72 16.90 -11.41
N ASN A 266 2.79 15.75 -12.07
CA ASN A 266 3.31 15.63 -13.43
C ASN A 266 2.18 15.17 -14.37
N PRO A 267 1.69 16.05 -15.27
CA PRO A 267 0.61 15.72 -16.18
C PRO A 267 0.98 14.60 -17.17
N ASP A 268 2.25 14.48 -17.58
CA ASP A 268 2.69 13.40 -18.47
C ASP A 268 2.56 12.03 -17.82
N LEU A 269 2.67 11.95 -16.50
CA LEU A 269 2.54 10.73 -15.72
C LEU A 269 1.13 10.51 -15.16
N GLY A 270 0.30 11.56 -15.18
CA GLY A 270 -0.95 11.60 -14.45
C GLY A 270 -0.78 11.47 -12.94
N SER A 271 0.35 11.86 -12.36
CA SER A 271 0.64 11.57 -10.95
C SER A 271 1.78 12.43 -10.38
N TYR A 272 1.95 12.37 -9.07
CA TYR A 272 3.06 13.00 -8.34
C TYR A 272 4.35 12.13 -8.31
N PHE A 273 4.34 10.95 -8.94
CA PHE A 273 5.46 10.02 -8.88
C PHE A 273 5.66 9.20 -10.16
N SER A 274 6.91 8.84 -10.43
CA SER A 274 7.26 7.98 -11.56
C SER A 274 7.52 6.55 -11.11
N SER A 275 6.57 5.65 -11.36
CA SER A 275 6.72 4.22 -11.05
C SER A 275 6.03 3.32 -12.07
N TRP A 276 6.76 2.30 -12.53
CA TRP A 276 6.23 1.15 -13.27
C TRP A 276 6.09 -0.11 -12.38
N GLY A 277 6.35 0.00 -11.08
CA GLY A 277 6.37 -1.13 -10.13
C GLY A 277 7.33 -0.92 -8.96
N CYS A 278 8.35 -0.07 -9.16
CA CYS A 278 9.22 0.40 -8.10
C CYS A 278 8.42 1.13 -7.00
N LEU A 279 8.91 1.04 -5.77
CA LEU A 279 8.42 1.84 -4.67
C LEU A 279 9.11 3.20 -4.73
N THR A 280 8.35 4.28 -4.54
CA THR A 280 8.88 5.63 -4.68
C THR A 280 8.68 6.45 -3.42
N ILE A 281 9.71 7.21 -3.05
CA ILE A 281 9.66 8.16 -1.94
C ILE A 281 9.61 9.55 -2.55
N ARG A 282 8.72 10.41 -2.05
CA ARG A 282 8.58 11.78 -2.52
C ARG A 282 9.96 12.46 -2.53
N GLY A 283 10.39 12.97 -3.68
CA GLY A 283 11.68 13.64 -3.73
C GLY A 283 12.36 13.71 -5.09
N LYS A 284 13.33 14.62 -5.19
CA LYS A 284 14.21 14.75 -6.34
C LYS A 284 15.46 13.90 -6.16
N LYS A 285 16.05 13.46 -7.27
CA LYS A 285 17.28 12.63 -7.27
C LYS A 285 18.43 13.21 -6.45
N THR A 286 18.58 14.54 -6.42
CA THR A 286 19.63 15.25 -5.69
C THR A 286 19.04 16.22 -4.65
N GLY A 287 17.81 15.96 -4.19
CA GLY A 287 17.10 16.81 -3.24
C GLY A 287 17.51 16.57 -1.79
N THR A 288 17.22 17.55 -0.93
CA THR A 288 17.28 17.44 0.54
C THR A 288 15.92 17.13 1.17
N ASP A 289 14.93 16.81 0.33
CA ASP A 289 13.56 16.44 0.68
C ASP A 289 13.47 15.04 1.33
N GLN A 290 12.28 14.44 1.37
CA GLN A 290 12.05 13.12 1.97
C GLN A 290 12.98 12.04 1.39
N TRP A 291 13.27 12.07 0.09
CA TRP A 291 14.25 11.16 -0.51
C TRP A 291 15.66 11.40 0.02
N GLY A 292 16.09 12.67 0.14
CA GLY A 292 17.40 13.01 0.69
C GLY A 292 17.56 12.51 2.13
N LYS A 293 16.51 12.62 2.94
CA LYS A 293 16.47 12.07 4.31
C LYS A 293 16.56 10.54 4.32
N PHE A 294 15.78 9.86 3.47
CA PHE A 294 15.86 8.41 3.30
C PHE A 294 17.27 7.95 2.88
N GLN A 295 17.90 8.65 1.94
CA GLN A 295 19.27 8.34 1.50
C GLN A 295 20.31 8.53 2.60
N LYS A 296 20.12 9.45 3.54
CA LYS A 296 21.02 9.58 4.70
C LYS A 296 21.01 8.32 5.55
N VAL A 297 19.83 7.71 5.76
CA VAL A 297 19.74 6.43 6.47
C VAL A 297 20.46 5.33 5.70
N LEU A 298 20.19 5.19 4.39
CA LEU A 298 20.89 4.20 3.55
C LEU A 298 22.41 4.39 3.53
N SER A 299 22.88 5.64 3.54
CA SER A 299 24.30 5.95 3.54
C SER A 299 24.98 5.52 4.84
N LYS A 300 24.30 5.65 5.98
CA LYS A 300 24.78 5.18 7.28
C LYS A 300 24.86 3.66 7.35
N ILE A 301 23.86 2.98 6.79
CA ILE A 301 23.82 1.51 6.75
C ILE A 301 24.96 0.96 5.88
N GLY A 302 25.22 1.60 4.73
CA GLY A 302 26.35 1.27 3.87
C GLY A 302 25.96 0.47 2.64
N GLN A 303 26.83 0.46 1.63
CA GLN A 303 26.56 -0.21 0.35
C GLN A 303 26.68 -1.73 0.48
N ARG A 304 25.82 -2.45 -0.25
CA ARG A 304 25.68 -3.92 -0.27
C ARG A 304 25.18 -4.54 1.04
N SER A 305 24.80 -3.72 2.00
CA SER A 305 24.10 -4.14 3.21
C SER A 305 22.71 -4.67 2.90
N ARG A 306 22.30 -5.73 3.59
CA ARG A 306 20.95 -6.30 3.48
C ARG A 306 19.98 -5.44 4.31
N LEU A 307 18.78 -5.23 3.77
CA LEU A 307 17.64 -4.61 4.42
C LEU A 307 16.39 -5.31 3.91
N ASP A 308 15.82 -6.24 4.65
CA ASP A 308 14.53 -6.77 4.24
C ASP A 308 13.45 -5.68 4.36
N LEU A 309 12.59 -5.60 3.35
CA LEU A 309 11.48 -4.65 3.27
C LEU A 309 10.16 -5.37 3.55
N MET A 310 9.53 -4.99 4.65
CA MET A 310 8.18 -5.43 5.00
C MET A 310 7.15 -4.52 4.34
N LEU A 311 6.50 -5.01 3.29
CA LEU A 311 5.41 -4.34 2.57
C LEU A 311 4.06 -4.89 3.05
N LEU A 312 3.28 -4.07 3.74
CA LEU A 312 1.94 -4.38 4.24
C LEU A 312 0.99 -3.20 3.96
N THR A 313 -0.30 -3.32 4.30
CA THR A 313 -1.23 -2.18 4.19
C THR A 313 -1.24 -1.33 5.45
N GLY A 314 -1.65 -0.06 5.33
CA GLY A 314 -2.03 0.78 6.47
C GLY A 314 -3.16 0.15 7.28
N LYS A 315 -4.09 -0.55 6.61
CA LYS A 315 -5.17 -1.29 7.26
C LYS A 315 -4.67 -2.45 8.13
N ASP A 316 -3.69 -3.23 7.66
CA ASP A 316 -3.04 -4.28 8.47
C ASP A 316 -2.46 -3.68 9.76
N ALA A 317 -1.74 -2.55 9.64
CA ALA A 317 -1.13 -1.86 10.77
C ALA A 317 -2.17 -1.29 11.75
N ALA A 318 -3.22 -0.67 11.24
CA ALA A 318 -4.32 -0.15 12.05
C ALA A 318 -5.05 -1.26 12.83
N LEU A 319 -5.30 -2.40 12.19
CA LEU A 319 -5.90 -3.56 12.85
C LEU A 319 -4.98 -4.17 13.92
N ALA A 320 -3.67 -4.25 13.65
CA ALA A 320 -2.69 -4.70 14.64
C ALA A 320 -2.63 -3.77 15.86
N ALA A 321 -2.66 -2.45 15.64
CA ALA A 321 -2.70 -1.45 16.70
C ALA A 321 -3.99 -1.55 17.55
N ALA A 322 -5.15 -1.70 16.89
CA ALA A 322 -6.42 -1.90 17.58
C ALA A 322 -6.39 -3.18 18.46
N GLN A 323 -5.89 -4.30 17.93
CA GLN A 323 -5.77 -5.53 18.71
C GLN A 323 -4.88 -5.39 19.94
N LEU A 324 -3.75 -4.67 19.82
CA LEU A 324 -2.86 -4.43 20.96
C LEU A 324 -3.54 -3.58 22.04
N ARG A 325 -4.20 -2.50 21.64
CA ARG A 325 -4.97 -1.64 22.55
C ARG A 325 -6.07 -2.41 23.27
N ASP A 326 -6.79 -3.26 22.54
CA ASP A 326 -7.97 -3.97 23.04
C ASP A 326 -7.62 -5.32 23.70
N GLY A 327 -6.33 -5.69 23.77
CA GLY A 327 -5.87 -6.96 24.35
C GLY A 327 -6.31 -8.22 23.59
N GLN A 328 -6.65 -8.10 22.31
CA GLN A 328 -7.22 -9.19 21.52
C GLN A 328 -6.15 -10.18 21.04
N PRO A 329 -6.48 -11.50 20.97
CA PRO A 329 -5.57 -12.50 20.46
C PRO A 329 -5.32 -12.33 18.96
N ALA A 330 -4.13 -12.73 18.52
CA ALA A 330 -3.63 -12.52 17.15
C ALA A 330 -4.38 -13.30 16.06
N GLY A 331 -5.16 -14.33 16.41
CA GLY A 331 -5.56 -15.41 15.49
C GLY A 331 -6.29 -14.98 14.21
N SER A 332 -7.20 -14.01 14.28
CA SER A 332 -8.02 -13.61 13.12
C SER A 332 -7.26 -12.82 12.05
N LEU A 333 -6.12 -12.22 12.40
CA LEU A 333 -5.29 -11.42 11.50
C LEU A 333 -4.05 -12.16 10.98
N VAL A 334 -3.83 -13.41 11.41
CA VAL A 334 -2.69 -14.19 10.95
C VAL A 334 -2.81 -14.46 9.45
N ARG A 335 -1.73 -14.22 8.70
CA ARG A 335 -1.68 -14.45 7.23
C ARG A 335 -0.36 -15.08 6.83
N LEU A 336 -0.42 -16.05 5.91
CA LEU A 336 0.76 -16.54 5.20
C LEU A 336 0.88 -15.79 3.88
N ARG A 337 2.03 -15.18 3.64
CA ARG A 337 2.36 -14.44 2.40
C ARG A 337 3.86 -14.56 2.11
N VAL A 338 4.33 -13.92 1.04
CA VAL A 338 5.76 -13.97 0.69
C VAL A 338 6.61 -13.53 1.88
N GLY A 339 7.64 -14.33 2.19
CA GLY A 339 8.54 -14.13 3.32
C GLY A 339 8.07 -14.72 4.67
N SER A 340 6.83 -15.23 4.76
CA SER A 340 6.41 -16.04 5.91
C SER A 340 7.28 -17.30 6.03
N GLN A 341 7.55 -17.75 7.26
CA GLN A 341 8.30 -18.97 7.49
C GLN A 341 7.80 -19.82 8.66
N GLY A 342 8.22 -21.10 8.69
CA GLY A 342 7.96 -22.04 9.77
C GLY A 342 6.94 -23.14 9.44
N GLN A 343 6.44 -23.82 10.48
CA GLN A 343 5.65 -25.04 10.34
C GLN A 343 4.33 -24.84 9.58
N ALA A 344 3.71 -23.67 9.68
CA ALA A 344 2.50 -23.37 8.93
C ALA A 344 2.77 -23.32 7.41
N VAL A 345 3.90 -22.74 7.00
CA VAL A 345 4.33 -22.71 5.59
C VAL A 345 4.73 -24.09 5.10
N LEU A 346 5.42 -24.87 5.91
CA LEU A 346 5.79 -26.26 5.59
C LEU A 346 4.55 -27.09 5.26
N ARG A 347 3.49 -27.00 6.09
CA ARG A 347 2.21 -27.67 5.82
C ARG A 347 1.53 -27.16 4.57
N LEU A 348 1.57 -25.85 4.31
CA LEU A 348 1.02 -25.26 3.09
C LEU A 348 1.73 -25.83 1.85
N GLN A 349 3.06 -25.84 1.82
CA GLN A 349 3.86 -26.35 0.71
C GLN A 349 3.58 -27.83 0.45
N GLN A 350 3.48 -28.65 1.49
CA GLN A 350 3.11 -30.07 1.36
C GLN A 350 1.74 -30.25 0.71
N ARG A 351 0.74 -29.45 1.11
CA ARG A 351 -0.61 -29.48 0.50
C ARG A 351 -0.63 -29.00 -0.95
N LEU A 352 0.27 -28.09 -1.31
CA LEU A 352 0.45 -27.60 -2.67
C LEU A 352 1.30 -28.54 -3.55
N GLY A 353 1.86 -29.61 -2.99
CA GLY A 353 2.75 -30.54 -3.71
C GLY A 353 4.16 -29.99 -3.98
N LEU A 354 4.63 -29.03 -3.18
CA LEU A 354 5.95 -28.42 -3.29
C LEU A 354 6.96 -29.03 -2.32
N GLY A 355 8.25 -28.82 -2.61
CA GLY A 355 9.31 -29.02 -1.64
C GLY A 355 9.08 -28.18 -0.39
N ALA A 356 9.06 -28.81 0.79
CA ALA A 356 8.61 -28.21 2.04
C ALA A 356 9.75 -27.54 2.81
N SER A 357 10.33 -26.47 2.23
CA SER A 357 11.42 -25.70 2.85
C SER A 357 11.01 -24.97 4.13
N GLY A 358 9.70 -24.77 4.33
CA GLY A 358 9.19 -23.92 5.41
C GLY A 358 9.36 -22.43 5.16
N TYR A 359 9.81 -22.00 3.98
CA TYR A 359 9.92 -20.59 3.58
C TYR A 359 8.99 -20.28 2.41
N PHE A 360 8.13 -19.27 2.57
CA PHE A 360 7.16 -18.86 1.57
C PHE A 360 7.84 -17.93 0.56
N GLY A 361 8.50 -18.51 -0.44
CA GLY A 361 9.10 -17.78 -1.56
C GLY A 361 8.17 -17.62 -2.77
N TYR A 362 8.73 -17.11 -3.87
CA TYR A 362 7.99 -16.89 -5.13
C TYR A 362 7.35 -18.18 -5.68
N ALA A 363 8.05 -19.32 -5.60
CA ALA A 363 7.51 -20.60 -6.07
C ALA A 363 6.25 -21.04 -5.29
N THR A 364 6.27 -20.82 -3.96
CA THR A 364 5.08 -21.05 -3.11
C THR A 364 3.95 -20.09 -3.47
N ARG A 365 4.26 -18.82 -3.75
CA ARG A 365 3.27 -17.83 -4.19
C ARG A 365 2.62 -18.24 -5.50
N ALA A 366 3.41 -18.53 -6.53
CA ALA A 366 2.94 -18.91 -7.86
C ALA A 366 1.98 -20.11 -7.78
N ARG A 367 2.40 -21.20 -7.12
CA ARG A 367 1.56 -22.39 -6.98
C ARG A 367 0.30 -22.15 -6.14
N LEU A 368 0.38 -21.33 -5.09
CA LEU A 368 -0.80 -20.98 -4.30
C LEU A 368 -1.82 -20.22 -5.15
N THR A 369 -1.37 -19.28 -5.97
CA THR A 369 -2.26 -18.54 -6.88
C THR A 369 -2.93 -19.48 -7.87
N GLU A 370 -2.18 -20.38 -8.51
CA GLU A 370 -2.74 -21.39 -9.41
C GLU A 370 -3.81 -22.23 -8.71
N PHE A 371 -3.49 -22.75 -7.52
CA PHE A 371 -4.43 -23.51 -6.72
C PHE A 371 -5.71 -22.72 -6.36
N GLN A 372 -5.59 -21.43 -6.05
CA GLN A 372 -6.75 -20.56 -5.78
C GLN A 372 -7.61 -20.33 -7.03
N ARG A 373 -6.98 -20.21 -8.21
CA ARG A 373 -7.69 -20.11 -9.50
C ARG A 373 -8.42 -21.41 -9.85
N GLU A 374 -7.78 -22.55 -9.65
CA GLU A 374 -8.37 -23.89 -9.80
C GLU A 374 -9.63 -24.03 -8.93
N LEU A 375 -9.57 -23.61 -7.65
CA LEU A 375 -10.71 -23.67 -6.72
C LEU A 375 -11.88 -22.76 -7.10
N THR A 376 -11.62 -21.62 -7.73
CA THR A 376 -12.65 -20.63 -8.07
C THR A 376 -13.23 -20.82 -9.47
N GLY A 377 -12.78 -21.85 -10.21
CA GLY A 377 -13.19 -22.08 -11.59
C GLY A 377 -12.72 -21.00 -12.56
N GLN A 378 -11.80 -20.12 -12.13
CA GLN A 378 -11.20 -19.08 -12.97
C GLN A 378 -10.06 -19.71 -13.77
N GLN A 379 -10.38 -20.35 -14.91
CA GLN A 379 -9.36 -20.74 -15.88
C GLN A 379 -8.85 -19.47 -16.58
N GLY A 380 -7.57 -19.15 -16.39
CA GLY A 380 -6.93 -18.03 -17.10
C GLY A 380 -6.73 -18.37 -18.58
N GLU A 381 -6.91 -17.38 -19.46
CA GLU A 381 -6.37 -17.46 -20.81
C GLU A 381 -4.87 -17.72 -20.72
N ALA A 382 -4.40 -18.70 -21.51
CA ALA A 382 -3.03 -19.12 -21.54
C ALA A 382 -2.10 -17.93 -21.84
N TRP A 383 -0.96 -17.92 -21.15
CA TRP A 383 0.17 -17.03 -21.35
C TRP A 383 0.53 -16.91 -22.83
N ALA A 384 0.07 -15.86 -23.50
CA ALA A 384 0.65 -15.43 -24.77
C ALA A 384 1.88 -14.58 -24.43
N ASP A 385 3.04 -15.24 -24.47
CA ASP A 385 4.36 -14.63 -24.40
C ASP A 385 4.48 -13.46 -25.39
N GLY A 386 5.11 -12.38 -24.92
CA GLY A 386 5.50 -11.20 -25.68
C GLY A 386 6.53 -10.39 -24.91
#